data_AF-A0A229SAW8-F1
#
_entry.id   AF-A0A229SAW8-F1
#
_cell.length_a   1.000
_cell.length_b   1.000
_cell.length_c   1.000
_cell.angle_alpha   90.00
_cell.angle_beta   90.00
_cell.angle_gamma   90.00
#
_symmetry.space_group_name_H-M   'P 1'
#
loop_
_entity.id
_entity.type
_entity.pdbx_description
1 polymer ?
#
loop_
_entity_poly.entity_id
_entity_poly.type
_entity_poly.pdbx_seq_one_letter_code
_entity_poly.pdbx_strand_id
1 'polypeptide(L)'
;MVEPDPSAPGVLRALVLWPALFAGYATHRAHLAIAATTAIHRRLILRPTEYAHLRSFLIDTYDGEPWIGSPTDGFRFSHDKSKACWRESERLDVLLVRAGSSADLAELKDTVRKLARVGKHSMHLTDTAEETQYLWTVANAHVTRPRALPLFAGEHTSRPGYGL
;
A
#
# COMPACT_ATOMS: atom_id res chain seq x y z
N MET A 1 -21.07 8.08 -16.79
CA MET A 1 -19.65 8.22 -16.40
C MET A 1 -18.84 7.76 -17.59
N VAL A 2 -18.03 8.64 -18.17
CA VAL A 2 -17.15 8.30 -19.30
C VAL A 2 -15.92 7.63 -18.70
N GLU A 3 -15.63 6.39 -19.06
CA GLU A 3 -14.37 5.76 -18.64
C GLU A 3 -13.21 6.49 -19.33
N PRO A 4 -12.17 6.90 -18.58
CA PRO A 4 -11.05 7.62 -19.17
C PRO A 4 -10.27 6.75 -20.17
N ASP A 5 -9.93 7.34 -21.32
CA ASP A 5 -9.18 6.69 -22.41
C ASP A 5 -7.75 6.32 -21.94
N PRO A 6 -7.40 5.02 -21.91
CA PRO A 6 -6.07 4.58 -21.48
C PRO A 6 -4.93 5.00 -22.43
N SER A 7 -5.23 5.47 -23.64
CA SER A 7 -4.25 5.91 -24.65
C SER A 7 -3.97 7.43 -24.64
N ALA A 8 -4.72 8.21 -23.86
CA ALA A 8 -4.53 9.65 -23.75
C ALA A 8 -3.18 10.01 -23.08
N PRO A 9 -2.54 11.14 -23.47
CA PRO A 9 -1.36 11.64 -22.79
C PRO A 9 -1.68 11.92 -21.31
N GLY A 10 -0.80 11.47 -20.41
CA GLY A 10 -1.03 11.58 -18.97
C GLY A 10 0.07 10.92 -18.15
N VAL A 11 -0.01 11.08 -16.84
CA VAL A 11 0.96 10.52 -15.90
C VAL A 11 0.49 9.15 -15.41
N LEU A 12 1.35 8.15 -15.58
CA LEU A 12 1.13 6.81 -15.05
C LEU A 12 1.76 6.71 -13.66
N ARG A 13 0.99 6.26 -12.65
CA ARG A 13 1.47 6.07 -11.28
C ARG A 13 0.95 4.78 -10.67
N ALA A 14 1.72 4.24 -9.73
CA ALA A 14 1.30 3.11 -8.92
C ALA A 14 0.62 3.64 -7.65
N LEU A 15 -0.55 3.11 -7.34
CA LEU A 15 -1.35 3.45 -6.18
C LEU A 15 -1.55 2.20 -5.32
N VAL A 16 -1.10 2.24 -4.07
CA VAL A 16 -1.31 1.20 -3.07
C VAL A 16 -2.42 1.63 -2.13
N LEU A 17 -3.43 0.77 -1.99
CA LEU A 17 -4.49 0.87 -1.01
C LEU A 17 -4.20 -0.15 0.08
N TRP A 18 -3.82 0.33 1.27
CA TRP A 18 -3.47 -0.53 2.40
C TRP A 18 -4.73 -1.13 3.06
N PRO A 19 -4.63 -2.28 3.77
CA PRO A 19 -5.75 -2.89 4.48
C PRO A 19 -6.54 -1.94 5.38
N ALA A 20 -5.88 -0.94 5.97
CA ALA A 20 -6.56 0.09 6.76
C ALA A 20 -7.63 0.89 6.01
N LEU A 21 -7.52 1.01 4.67
CA LEU A 21 -8.55 1.63 3.83
C LEU A 21 -9.79 0.73 3.67
N PHE A 22 -9.65 -0.57 3.97
CA PHE A 22 -10.70 -1.57 3.79
C PHE A 22 -11.58 -1.76 5.03
N ALA A 23 -11.29 -1.06 6.13
CA ALA A 23 -12.14 -1.08 7.31
C ALA A 23 -13.44 -0.29 7.08
N GLY A 24 -14.54 -0.99 6.81
CA GLY A 24 -15.90 -0.43 6.69
C GLY A 24 -16.31 -0.01 5.27
N TYR A 25 -17.36 0.82 5.16
CA TYR A 25 -17.98 1.22 3.87
C TYR A 25 -17.16 2.24 3.04
N ALA A 26 -16.04 2.71 3.59
CA ALA A 26 -15.12 3.68 3.00
C ALA A 26 -14.55 3.25 1.63
N THR A 27 -14.32 1.95 1.48
CA THR A 27 -13.59 1.35 0.35
C THR A 27 -14.29 1.51 -0.97
N HIS A 28 -15.60 1.28 -1.01
CA HIS A 28 -16.36 1.36 -2.26
C HIS A 28 -16.31 2.78 -2.82
N ARG A 29 -16.46 3.78 -1.94
CA ARG A 29 -16.35 5.20 -2.32
C ARG A 29 -14.95 5.59 -2.78
N ALA A 30 -13.91 5.05 -2.14
CA ALA A 30 -12.54 5.26 -2.59
C ALA A 30 -12.30 4.72 -4.01
N HIS A 31 -12.77 3.50 -4.30
CA HIS A 31 -12.65 2.92 -5.64
C HIS A 31 -13.45 3.68 -6.69
N LEU A 32 -14.66 4.13 -6.36
CA LEU A 32 -15.47 4.97 -7.26
C LEU A 32 -14.76 6.29 -7.57
N ALA A 33 -14.18 6.94 -6.55
CA ALA A 33 -13.41 8.16 -6.76
C ALA A 33 -12.19 7.93 -7.67
N ILE A 34 -11.44 6.85 -7.44
CA ILE A 34 -10.29 6.49 -8.28
C ILE A 34 -10.73 6.25 -9.73
N ALA A 35 -11.79 5.47 -9.95
CA ALA A 35 -12.30 5.17 -11.28
C ALA A 35 -12.91 6.40 -11.99
N ALA A 36 -13.45 7.36 -11.23
CA ALA A 36 -13.98 8.60 -11.79
C ALA A 36 -12.89 9.59 -12.23
N THR A 37 -11.71 9.54 -11.61
CA THR A 37 -10.62 10.50 -11.86
C THR A 37 -9.48 9.90 -12.71
N THR A 38 -9.36 8.58 -12.78
CA THR A 38 -8.20 7.91 -13.40
C THR A 38 -8.59 6.69 -14.23
N ALA A 39 -7.79 6.41 -15.26
CA ALA A 39 -7.87 5.14 -15.99
C ALA A 39 -7.07 4.07 -15.25
N ILE A 40 -7.76 3.02 -14.82
CA ILE A 40 -7.11 1.87 -14.17
C ILE A 40 -6.61 0.92 -15.26
N HIS A 41 -5.31 0.88 -15.48
CA HIS A 41 -4.69 0.00 -16.48
C HIS A 41 -4.53 -1.44 -15.99
N ARG A 42 -4.15 -1.59 -14.73
CA ARG A 42 -3.92 -2.89 -14.09
C ARG A 42 -4.26 -2.80 -12.62
N ARG A 43 -4.64 -3.94 -12.06
CA ARG A 43 -4.93 -4.12 -10.63
C ARG A 43 -4.34 -5.45 -10.18
N LEU A 44 -3.58 -5.41 -9.10
CA LEU A 44 -3.18 -6.58 -8.33
C LEU A 44 -3.88 -6.51 -6.98
N ILE A 45 -4.32 -7.67 -6.50
CA ILE A 45 -4.90 -7.82 -5.17
C ILE A 45 -4.00 -8.76 -4.40
N LEU A 46 -3.30 -8.22 -3.41
CA LEU A 46 -2.52 -8.99 -2.45
C LEU A 46 -3.39 -9.31 -1.24
N ARG A 47 -3.17 -10.50 -0.67
CA ARG A 47 -3.87 -10.96 0.54
C ARG A 47 -2.89 -11.24 1.67
N PRO A 48 -2.38 -10.20 2.35
CA PRO A 48 -1.54 -10.41 3.51
C PRO A 48 -2.43 -10.97 4.64
N THR A 49 -2.40 -12.29 4.81
CA THR A 49 -3.13 -13.01 5.87
C THR A 49 -2.52 -12.76 7.25
N GLU A 50 -1.28 -12.29 7.30
CA GLU A 50 -0.53 -12.01 8.52
C GLU A 50 0.12 -10.63 8.46
N TYR A 51 0.24 -9.99 9.62
CA TYR A 51 0.91 -8.70 9.78
C TYR A 51 2.34 -8.72 9.24
N ALA A 52 3.05 -9.84 9.42
CA ALA A 52 4.42 -10.00 8.95
C ALA A 52 4.52 -9.90 7.42
N HIS A 53 3.59 -10.51 6.67
CA HIS A 53 3.56 -10.38 5.21
C HIS A 53 3.29 -8.94 4.76
N LEU A 54 2.36 -8.23 5.40
CA LEU A 54 2.14 -6.81 5.09
C LEU A 54 3.40 -5.99 5.38
N ARG A 55 4.05 -6.24 6.52
CA ARG A 55 5.26 -5.52 6.90
C ARG A 55 6.40 -5.76 5.91
N SER A 56 6.59 -7.00 5.43
CA SER A 56 7.57 -7.29 4.39
C SER A 56 7.28 -6.55 3.09
N PHE A 57 6.02 -6.53 2.64
CA PHE A 57 5.64 -5.75 1.46
C PHE A 57 5.87 -4.25 1.66
N LEU A 58 5.58 -3.73 2.85
CA LEU A 58 5.81 -2.32 3.20
C LEU A 58 7.31 -1.99 3.19
N ILE A 59 8.16 -2.84 3.78
CA ILE A 59 9.61 -2.68 3.75
C ILE A 59 10.11 -2.65 2.30
N ASP A 60 9.71 -3.63 1.49
CA ASP A 60 10.11 -3.70 0.07
C ASP A 60 9.58 -2.50 -0.73
N THR A 61 8.41 -1.94 -0.38
CA THR A 61 7.84 -0.76 -1.08
C THR A 61 8.63 0.52 -0.80
N TYR A 62 9.19 0.64 0.40
CA TYR A 62 9.87 1.83 0.89
C TYR A 62 11.36 1.57 1.15
N ASP A 63 11.96 0.67 0.38
CA ASP A 63 13.37 0.33 0.54
C ASP A 63 14.25 1.57 0.38
N GLY A 64 15.26 1.69 1.24
CA GLY A 64 16.16 2.85 1.31
C GLY A 64 15.60 4.09 2.02
N GLU A 65 14.32 4.10 2.42
CA GLU A 65 13.75 5.21 3.18
C GLU A 65 14.27 5.22 4.64
N PRO A 66 14.84 6.32 5.15
CA PRO A 66 15.47 6.35 6.49
C PRO A 66 14.51 5.97 7.63
N TRP A 67 13.21 6.24 7.47
CA TRP A 67 12.19 5.98 8.48
C TRP A 67 11.71 4.52 8.51
N ILE A 68 12.10 3.69 7.54
CA ILE A 68 11.86 2.24 7.56
C ILE A 68 12.87 1.51 8.44
N GLY A 69 14.08 2.04 8.53
CA GLY A 69 15.25 1.40 9.13
C GLY A 69 16.08 0.66 8.10
N SER A 70 16.89 -0.29 8.55
CA SER A 70 17.83 -1.04 7.72
C SER A 70 17.85 -2.51 8.12
N PRO A 71 18.46 -3.39 7.30
CA PRO A 71 18.69 -4.78 7.71
C PRO A 71 19.44 -4.89 9.05
N THR A 72 20.34 -3.96 9.33
CA THR A 72 21.16 -3.95 10.56
C THR A 72 20.37 -3.61 11.82
N ASP A 73 19.23 -2.94 11.71
CA ASP A 73 18.33 -2.65 12.85
C ASP A 73 17.03 -3.46 12.81
N GLY A 74 16.97 -4.48 11.96
CA GLY A 74 15.79 -5.33 11.77
C GLY A 74 14.58 -4.58 11.21
N PHE A 75 14.79 -3.41 10.58
CA PHE A 75 13.76 -2.50 10.12
C PHE A 75 12.82 -2.06 11.25
N ARG A 76 13.34 -1.89 12.47
CA ARG A 76 12.52 -1.65 13.67
C ARG A 76 11.55 -0.46 13.54
N PHE A 77 11.91 0.55 12.75
CA PHE A 77 11.11 1.77 12.57
C PHE A 77 9.90 1.57 11.63
N SER A 78 9.88 0.51 10.81
CA SER A 78 8.73 0.16 9.98
C SER A 78 7.49 -0.31 10.77
N HIS A 79 7.64 -0.65 12.06
CA HIS A 79 6.56 -1.22 12.87
C HIS A 79 5.36 -0.26 13.00
N ASP A 80 5.59 0.99 13.36
CA ASP A 80 4.48 1.92 13.61
C ASP A 80 3.74 2.27 12.33
N LYS A 81 4.46 2.37 11.20
CA LYS A 81 3.84 2.54 9.88
C LYS A 81 3.01 1.32 9.49
N SER A 82 3.55 0.12 9.68
CA SER A 82 2.86 -1.13 9.35
C SER A 82 1.60 -1.32 10.19
N LYS A 83 1.64 -0.98 11.49
CA LYS A 83 0.45 -0.96 12.36
C LYS A 83 -0.64 -0.01 11.87
N ALA A 84 -0.26 1.17 11.35
CA ALA A 84 -1.22 2.13 10.79
C ALA A 84 -1.85 1.66 9.47
N CYS A 85 -1.13 0.85 8.69
CA CYS A 85 -1.61 0.26 7.44
C CYS A 85 -2.39 -1.04 7.64
N TRP A 86 -2.20 -1.72 8.77
CA TRP A 86 -2.81 -3.02 9.08
C TRP A 86 -4.22 -2.89 9.65
N ARG A 87 -5.11 -3.76 9.18
CA ARG A 87 -6.41 -4.10 9.79
C ARG A 87 -6.66 -5.58 9.53
N GLU A 88 -7.63 -6.15 10.24
CA GLU A 88 -8.19 -7.49 9.97
C GLU A 88 -8.96 -7.49 8.63
N SER A 89 -8.22 -7.26 7.55
CA SER A 89 -8.68 -7.27 6.18
C SER A 89 -7.56 -7.90 5.37
N GLU A 90 -7.86 -9.04 4.76
CA GLU A 90 -6.93 -9.80 3.93
C GLU A 90 -6.75 -9.15 2.54
N ARG A 91 -6.78 -7.83 2.45
CA ARG A 91 -6.85 -7.14 1.17
C ARG A 91 -5.98 -5.89 1.14
N LEU A 92 -5.06 -5.91 0.18
CA LEU A 92 -4.24 -4.79 -0.25
C LEU A 92 -4.34 -4.71 -1.77
N ASP A 93 -4.75 -3.56 -2.29
CA ASP A 93 -4.86 -3.36 -3.73
C ASP A 93 -3.69 -2.52 -4.24
N VAL A 94 -3.04 -2.98 -5.30
CA VAL A 94 -2.05 -2.21 -6.05
C VAL A 94 -2.62 -1.92 -7.42
N LEU A 95 -2.81 -0.65 -7.72
CA LEU A 95 -3.41 -0.17 -8.96
C LEU A 95 -2.33 0.55 -9.79
N LEU A 96 -2.28 0.26 -11.08
CA LEU A 96 -1.55 1.07 -12.03
C LEU A 96 -2.56 1.99 -12.71
N VAL A 97 -2.48 3.28 -12.40
CA VAL A 97 -3.47 4.29 -12.81
C VAL A 97 -2.85 5.36 -13.67
N ARG A 98 -3.61 5.86 -14.64
CA ARG A 98 -3.26 7.02 -15.46
C ARG A 98 -4.18 8.19 -15.15
N ALA A 99 -3.60 9.34 -14.87
CA ALA A 99 -4.30 10.60 -14.67
C ALA A 99 -3.85 11.63 -15.72
N GLY A 100 -4.64 12.68 -15.92
CA GLY A 100 -4.27 13.76 -16.84
C GLY A 100 -3.04 14.52 -16.36
N SER A 101 -2.92 14.73 -15.04
CA SER A 101 -1.82 15.44 -14.41
C SER A 101 -1.46 14.93 -13.02
N SER A 102 -0.29 15.34 -12.49
CA SER A 102 0.08 15.10 -11.09
C SER A 102 -0.83 15.85 -10.11
N ALA A 103 -1.44 16.97 -10.53
CA ALA A 103 -2.39 17.71 -9.71
C ALA A 103 -3.67 16.90 -9.48
N ASP A 104 -4.19 16.24 -10.53
CA ASP A 104 -5.37 15.36 -10.44
C ASP A 104 -5.14 14.24 -9.42
N LEU A 105 -3.91 13.70 -9.37
CA LEU A 105 -3.52 12.66 -8.42
C LEU A 105 -3.41 13.18 -6.98
N ALA A 106 -2.97 14.42 -6.79
CA ALA A 106 -2.96 15.06 -5.47
C ALA A 106 -4.39 15.29 -4.96
N GLU A 107 -5.28 15.80 -5.82
CA GLU A 107 -6.70 15.98 -5.50
C GLU A 107 -7.41 14.65 -5.22
N LEU A 108 -7.09 13.60 -5.97
CA LEU A 108 -7.59 12.26 -5.75
C LEU A 108 -7.17 11.73 -4.37
N LYS A 109 -5.91 11.89 -3.97
CA LYS A 109 -5.42 11.48 -2.63
C LYS A 109 -6.29 12.09 -1.54
N ASP A 110 -6.56 13.39 -1.61
CA ASP A 110 -7.32 14.10 -0.59
C ASP A 110 -8.80 13.72 -0.62
N THR A 111 -9.36 13.51 -1.81
CA THR A 111 -10.74 13.02 -1.98
C THR A 111 -10.92 11.63 -1.37
N VAL A 112 -10.03 10.68 -1.68
CA VAL A 112 -10.06 9.33 -1.11
C VAL A 112 -9.91 9.37 0.40
N ARG A 113 -8.98 10.16 0.95
CA ARG A 113 -8.80 10.32 2.40
C ARG A 113 -10.05 10.84 3.10
N LYS A 114 -10.68 11.88 2.55
CA LYS A 114 -11.93 12.46 3.08
C LYS A 114 -13.08 11.45 3.04
N LEU A 115 -13.27 10.77 1.91
CA LEU A 115 -14.34 9.78 1.73
C LEU A 115 -14.17 8.57 2.64
N ALA A 116 -12.93 8.11 2.80
CA ALA A 116 -12.62 6.95 3.62
C ALA A 116 -12.43 7.28 5.11
N ARG A 117 -12.39 8.57 5.48
CA ARG A 117 -12.10 9.05 6.84
C ARG A 117 -10.80 8.45 7.40
N VAL A 118 -9.80 8.32 6.54
CA VAL A 118 -8.50 7.73 6.88
C VAL A 118 -7.40 8.79 6.93
N GLY A 119 -6.37 8.50 7.72
CA GLY A 119 -5.15 9.32 7.77
C GLY A 119 -4.26 9.16 6.53
N LYS A 120 -3.18 9.93 6.49
CA LYS A 120 -2.21 9.94 5.38
C LYS A 120 -1.55 8.57 5.09
N HIS A 121 -1.64 7.64 6.04
CA HIS A 121 -0.95 6.34 6.00
C HIS A 121 -1.71 5.24 5.25
N SER A 122 -3.00 5.44 4.93
CA SER A 122 -3.85 4.37 4.39
C SER A 122 -3.84 4.25 2.87
N MET A 123 -3.11 5.13 2.18
CA MET A 123 -2.83 5.02 0.75
C MET A 123 -1.42 5.52 0.44
N HIS A 124 -0.80 4.96 -0.59
CA HIS A 124 0.47 5.44 -1.14
C HIS A 124 0.36 5.56 -2.65
N LEU A 125 0.95 6.62 -3.19
CA LEU A 125 1.07 6.83 -4.62
C LEU A 125 2.52 7.21 -4.88
N THR A 126 3.11 6.65 -5.92
CA THR A 126 4.45 7.00 -6.38
C THR A 126 4.49 8.41 -6.95
N ASP A 127 5.62 9.08 -6.83
CA ASP A 127 5.82 10.44 -7.29
C ASP A 127 6.52 10.47 -8.66
N THR A 128 7.36 9.46 -8.94
CA THR A 128 8.16 9.32 -10.18
C THR A 128 7.79 8.08 -11.01
N ALA A 129 8.28 8.02 -12.25
CA ALA A 129 8.08 6.86 -13.13
C ALA A 129 8.93 5.66 -12.67
N GLU A 130 10.11 5.95 -12.16
CA GLU A 130 11.07 5.00 -11.60
C GLU A 130 10.49 4.30 -10.38
N GLU A 131 9.95 5.07 -9.42
CA GLU A 131 9.22 4.52 -8.27
C GLU A 131 8.00 3.69 -8.71
N THR A 132 7.28 4.15 -9.73
CA THR A 132 6.13 3.44 -10.29
C THR A 132 6.53 2.05 -10.80
N GLN A 133 7.62 1.98 -11.57
CA GLN A 133 8.15 0.73 -12.09
C GLN A 133 8.67 -0.18 -10.97
N TYR A 134 9.39 0.39 -10.01
CA TYR A 134 9.91 -0.33 -8.86
C TYR A 134 8.79 -0.97 -8.03
N LEU A 135 7.81 -0.17 -7.60
CA LEU A 135 6.69 -0.64 -6.80
C LEU A 135 5.88 -1.71 -7.54
N TRP A 136 5.64 -1.53 -8.83
CA TRP A 136 4.94 -2.53 -9.63
C TRP A 136 5.71 -3.87 -9.67
N THR A 137 7.03 -3.82 -9.78
CA THR A 137 7.89 -5.02 -9.73
C THR A 137 7.80 -5.71 -8.36
N VAL A 138 7.89 -4.94 -7.28
CA VAL A 138 7.73 -5.44 -5.91
C VAL A 138 6.36 -6.11 -5.73
N ALA A 139 5.28 -5.45 -6.15
CA ALA A 139 3.93 -6.01 -6.04
C ALA A 139 3.77 -7.35 -6.78
N ASN A 140 4.31 -7.47 -8.00
CA ASN A 140 4.27 -8.73 -8.74
C ASN A 140 5.08 -9.85 -8.06
N ALA A 141 6.21 -9.52 -7.44
CA ALA A 141 6.99 -10.50 -6.67
C ALA A 141 6.21 -11.00 -5.45
N HIS A 142 5.42 -10.14 -4.79
CA HIS A 142 4.57 -10.54 -3.66
C HIS A 142 3.30 -11.30 -4.08
N VAL A 143 2.86 -11.22 -5.34
CA VAL A 143 1.83 -12.13 -5.89
C VAL A 143 2.39 -13.55 -6.06
N THR A 144 3.66 -13.66 -6.45
CA THR A 144 4.27 -14.93 -6.90
C THR A 144 5.09 -15.65 -5.83
N ARG A 145 5.49 -14.98 -4.75
CA ARG A 145 6.23 -15.60 -3.64
C ARG A 145 5.37 -16.71 -2.98
N PRO A 146 5.83 -17.97 -2.95
CA PRO A 146 5.25 -18.98 -2.08
C PRO A 146 5.33 -18.51 -0.62
N ARG A 147 4.37 -18.90 0.22
CA ARG A 147 4.37 -18.70 1.69
C ARG A 147 5.70 -19.15 2.30
N ALA A 148 6.68 -18.25 2.33
CA ALA A 148 7.91 -18.42 3.07
C ALA A 148 8.26 -17.03 3.59
N LEU A 149 7.80 -16.77 4.82
CA LEU A 149 8.28 -15.64 5.62
C LEU A 149 9.81 -15.71 5.65
N PRO A 150 10.53 -14.60 5.45
CA PRO A 150 11.94 -14.57 5.82
C PRO A 150 12.05 -14.82 7.32
N LEU A 151 12.85 -15.82 7.67
CA LEU A 151 13.30 -16.15 9.02
C LEU A 151 14.07 -14.95 9.59
N PHE A 152 13.36 -14.02 10.23
CA PHE A 152 13.99 -13.17 11.22
C PHE A 152 13.97 -13.94 12.55
N ALA A 153 14.92 -14.85 12.68
CA ALA A 153 15.30 -15.40 13.97
C ALA A 153 16.05 -14.29 14.72
N GLY A 154 15.38 -13.64 15.67
CA GLY A 154 15.99 -12.62 16.50
C GLY A 154 14.99 -12.02 17.49
N GLU A 155 15.19 -12.38 18.76
CA GLU A 155 14.80 -11.65 19.97
C GLU A 155 13.48 -12.02 20.68
N HIS A 156 13.68 -12.91 21.68
CA HIS A 156 13.16 -12.86 23.05
C HIS A 156 11.66 -12.65 23.26
N THR A 157 10.95 -13.78 23.39
CA THR A 157 9.70 -13.83 24.16
C THR A 157 9.98 -13.65 25.65
N SER A 158 9.98 -12.41 26.12
CA SER A 158 9.76 -12.10 27.53
C SER A 158 8.28 -11.77 27.71
N ARG A 159 7.46 -12.77 28.03
CA ARG A 159 6.08 -12.55 28.48
C ARG A 159 6.11 -11.90 29.88
N PRO A 160 5.38 -10.82 30.15
CA PRO A 160 5.02 -10.48 31.52
C PRO A 160 3.91 -11.43 31.97
N GLY A 161 4.17 -12.20 33.02
CA GLY A 161 3.16 -13.02 33.68
C GLY A 161 2.12 -12.14 34.36
N TYR A 162 0.85 -12.39 34.06
CA TYR A 162 -0.25 -12.00 34.94
C TYR A 162 -0.49 -13.17 35.90
N GLY A 163 -0.03 -13.02 37.14
CA GLY A 163 -0.48 -13.81 38.28
C GLY A 163 -1.63 -13.07 38.97
N LEU A 164 -2.64 -13.85 39.34
CA LEU A 164 -3.82 -13.47 40.13
C LEU A 164 -3.45 -12.94 41.52
#